data_AF-A0A1Q8SMB6-F1
#
_entry.id   AF-A0A1Q8SMB6-F1
#
_cell.length_a   1.000
_cell.length_b   1.000
_cell.length_c   1.000
_cell.angle_alpha   90.00
_cell.angle_beta   90.00
_cell.angle_gamma   90.00
#
_symmetry.space_group_name_H-M   'P 1'
#
loop_
_entity.id
_entity.type
_entity.pdbx_description
1 polymer ?
#
loop_
_entity_poly.entity_id
_entity_poly.type
_entity_poly.pdbx_seq_one_letter_code
_entity_poly.pdbx_strand_id
1 'polypeptide(L)'
;ADGSYSFTPGTDFDGLAAGENRDVTFSYTATDNDGGVSEPKTVTITVTGTNDAPVAVADTQTTGENSVLSGQVPAATDVDGTIAGYDLATDVGTGNGSLTFNADGSYTFTPGTDFDSLAAGESRDVTFSYTATDNDGGVSEPKAVTITVTGTNDAPVAQAGTVTTEENTLLTGQVPAATDVDGTIAGY
;
A
#
# COMPACT_ATOMS: atom_id res chain seq x y z
N ALA A 1 -16.66 -51.88 10.87
CA ALA A 1 -16.53 -50.42 10.75
C ALA A 1 -17.64 -49.79 11.57
N ASP A 2 -17.37 -48.69 12.28
CA ASP A 2 -18.31 -48.02 13.19
C ASP A 2 -19.25 -47.02 12.48
N GLY A 3 -19.03 -46.78 11.18
CA GLY A 3 -19.83 -45.85 10.37
C GLY A 3 -19.39 -44.39 10.47
N SER A 4 -18.24 -44.10 11.10
CA SER A 4 -17.70 -42.75 11.23
C SER A 4 -17.22 -42.19 9.87
N TYR A 5 -17.46 -40.90 9.62
CA TYR A 5 -16.95 -40.16 8.45
C TYR A 5 -16.41 -38.78 8.85
N SER A 6 -15.50 -38.24 8.04
CA SER A 6 -14.94 -36.90 8.19
C SER A 6 -14.95 -36.18 6.85
N PHE A 7 -15.35 -34.92 6.85
CA PHE A 7 -15.31 -34.03 5.69
C PHE A 7 -14.75 -32.68 6.12
N THR A 8 -13.75 -32.21 5.37
CA THR A 8 -13.16 -30.88 5.55
C THR A 8 -13.30 -30.18 4.20
N PRO A 9 -14.14 -29.12 4.10
CA PRO A 9 -14.14 -28.27 2.91
C PRO A 9 -12.72 -27.74 2.67
N GLY A 10 -12.22 -27.90 1.44
CA GLY A 10 -10.99 -27.26 0.99
C GLY A 10 -11.28 -25.99 0.21
N THR A 11 -10.29 -25.49 -0.53
CA THR A 11 -10.35 -24.22 -1.25
C THR A 11 -11.37 -24.18 -2.40
N ASP A 12 -11.92 -25.33 -2.79
CA ASP A 12 -12.97 -25.43 -3.82
C ASP A 12 -14.29 -24.72 -3.41
N PHE A 13 -14.41 -24.34 -2.12
CA PHE A 13 -15.55 -23.65 -1.55
C PHE A 13 -15.28 -22.17 -1.24
N ASP A 14 -14.05 -21.67 -1.39
CA ASP A 14 -13.67 -20.29 -1.06
C ASP A 14 -14.39 -19.26 -1.94
N GLY A 15 -14.89 -19.66 -3.12
CA GLY A 15 -15.69 -18.77 -3.97
C GLY A 15 -17.17 -18.71 -3.61
N LEU A 16 -17.61 -19.29 -2.48
CA LEU A 16 -19.00 -19.17 -2.02
C LEU A 16 -19.14 -17.90 -1.20
N ALA A 17 -19.95 -16.97 -1.69
CA ALA A 17 -20.26 -15.74 -0.95
C ALA A 17 -20.92 -16.05 0.40
N ALA A 18 -20.89 -15.09 1.31
CA ALA A 18 -21.49 -15.23 2.64
C ALA A 18 -22.96 -15.70 2.57
N GLY A 19 -23.23 -16.87 3.15
CA GLY A 19 -24.58 -17.46 3.15
C GLY A 19 -24.98 -18.19 1.86
N GLU A 20 -24.10 -18.28 0.85
CA GLU A 20 -24.30 -19.15 -0.30
C GLU A 20 -24.08 -20.62 0.10
N ASN A 21 -24.91 -21.53 -0.41
CA ASN A 21 -24.86 -22.94 -0.04
C ASN A 21 -24.44 -23.82 -1.22
N ARG A 22 -23.58 -24.82 -0.97
CA ARG A 22 -23.27 -25.90 -1.90
C ARG A 22 -23.32 -27.24 -1.20
N ASP A 23 -24.08 -28.17 -1.77
CA ASP A 23 -24.22 -29.52 -1.25
C ASP A 23 -23.15 -30.46 -1.80
N VAL A 24 -22.63 -31.32 -0.93
CA VAL A 24 -21.77 -32.47 -1.24
C VAL A 24 -22.49 -33.73 -0.78
N THR A 25 -22.58 -34.74 -1.65
CA THR A 25 -23.30 -35.97 -1.34
C THR A 25 -22.43 -37.20 -1.51
N PHE A 26 -22.57 -38.17 -0.61
CA PHE A 26 -22.03 -39.51 -0.79
C PHE A 26 -23.06 -40.57 -0.38
N SER A 27 -22.94 -41.78 -0.91
CA SER A 27 -23.87 -42.88 -0.62
C SER A 27 -23.20 -43.99 0.19
N TYR A 28 -23.97 -44.67 1.04
CA TYR A 28 -23.52 -45.80 1.85
C TYR A 28 -24.56 -46.92 1.88
N THR A 29 -24.10 -48.14 2.20
CA THR A 29 -24.92 -49.32 2.48
C THR A 29 -24.48 -49.93 3.80
N ALA A 30 -25.37 -50.63 4.50
CA ALA A 30 -25.05 -51.41 5.70
C ALA A 30 -25.11 -52.91 5.39
N THR A 31 -24.22 -53.70 6.01
CA THR A 31 -24.22 -55.17 5.92
C THR A 31 -24.36 -55.77 7.32
N ASP A 32 -25.28 -56.72 7.49
CA ASP A 32 -25.46 -57.43 8.77
C ASP A 32 -24.49 -58.63 8.93
N ASN A 33 -24.56 -59.32 10.07
CA ASN A 33 -23.70 -60.49 10.36
C ASN A 33 -24.03 -61.73 9.52
N ASP A 34 -25.15 -61.73 8.83
CA ASP A 34 -25.63 -62.85 8.00
C ASP A 34 -25.45 -62.57 6.49
N GLY A 35 -24.92 -61.40 6.14
CA GLY A 35 -24.57 -61.00 4.77
C GLY A 35 -25.66 -60.24 4.02
N GLY A 36 -26.76 -59.87 4.67
CA GLY A 36 -27.79 -59.00 4.10
C GLY A 36 -27.25 -57.58 3.88
N VAL A 37 -27.53 -56.97 2.73
CA VAL A 37 -27.09 -55.60 2.39
C VAL A 37 -28.31 -54.68 2.26
N SER A 38 -28.27 -53.50 2.89
CA SER A 38 -29.33 -52.50 2.76
C SER A 38 -29.35 -51.86 1.38
N GLU A 39 -30.48 -51.28 1.00
CA GLU A 39 -30.51 -50.29 -0.10
C GLU A 39 -29.54 -49.13 0.20
N PRO A 40 -28.90 -48.54 -0.83
CA PRO A 40 -28.07 -47.35 -0.66
C PRO A 40 -28.87 -46.19 -0.06
N LYS A 41 -28.24 -45.48 0.88
CA LYS A 41 -28.74 -44.21 1.42
C LYS A 41 -27.70 -43.12 1.18
N THR A 42 -28.17 -41.90 0.97
CA THR A 42 -27.32 -40.73 0.70
C THR A 42 -27.18 -39.90 1.96
N VAL A 43 -25.96 -39.46 2.23
CA VAL A 43 -25.64 -38.39 3.16
C VAL A 43 -25.44 -37.12 2.33
N THR A 44 -26.15 -36.05 2.69
CA THR A 44 -25.96 -34.71 2.13
C THR A 44 -25.27 -33.84 3.16
N ILE A 45 -24.18 -33.20 2.76
CA ILE A 45 -23.44 -32.22 3.54
C ILE A 45 -23.62 -30.87 2.85
N THR A 46 -24.24 -29.92 3.54
CA THR A 46 -24.37 -28.56 3.04
C THR A 46 -23.21 -27.71 3.53
N VAL A 47 -22.39 -27.21 2.61
CA VAL A 47 -21.36 -26.20 2.90
C VAL A 47 -22.00 -24.83 2.73
N THR A 48 -21.83 -23.94 3.70
CA THR A 48 -22.29 -22.54 3.65
C THR A 48 -21.06 -21.65 3.57
N GLY A 49 -21.02 -20.76 2.58
CA GLY A 49 -19.96 -19.78 2.39
C GLY A 49 -19.91 -18.76 3.52
N THR A 50 -18.72 -18.21 3.72
CA THR A 50 -18.40 -17.12 4.64
C THR A 50 -17.64 -16.08 3.86
N ASN A 51 -17.83 -14.80 4.16
CA ASN A 51 -17.08 -13.75 3.47
C ASN A 51 -15.58 -13.92 3.66
N ASP A 52 -14.84 -14.10 2.56
CA ASP A 52 -13.40 -14.03 2.54
C ASP A 52 -12.94 -12.56 2.44
N ALA A 53 -11.82 -12.22 3.09
CA ALA A 53 -11.32 -10.86 3.03
C ALA A 53 -10.60 -10.60 1.69
N PRO A 54 -10.64 -9.37 1.17
CA PRO A 54 -9.94 -9.04 -0.06
C PRO A 54 -8.42 -9.10 0.12
N VAL A 55 -7.72 -9.18 -1.01
CA VAL A 55 -6.26 -9.21 -1.08
C VAL A 55 -5.74 -7.98 -1.82
N ALA A 56 -5.18 -7.03 -1.08
CA ALA A 56 -4.45 -5.88 -1.62
C ALA A 56 -3.01 -6.26 -2.06
N VAL A 57 -2.37 -5.39 -2.86
CA VAL A 57 -1.05 -5.66 -3.46
C VAL A 57 -0.07 -4.51 -3.20
N ALA A 58 1.18 -4.83 -2.83
CA ALA A 58 2.21 -3.80 -2.64
C ALA A 58 2.62 -3.15 -3.98
N ASP A 59 3.14 -1.92 -3.92
CA ASP A 59 3.57 -1.18 -5.11
C ASP A 59 4.87 -0.39 -4.86
N THR A 60 5.55 -0.03 -5.94
CA THR A 60 6.77 0.79 -5.91
C THR A 60 6.76 1.83 -7.01
N GLN A 61 7.06 3.07 -6.66
CA GLN A 61 6.99 4.24 -7.54
C GLN A 61 8.22 5.12 -7.38
N THR A 62 8.45 6.02 -8.34
CA THR A 62 9.54 7.00 -8.27
C THR A 62 9.06 8.40 -8.63
N THR A 63 9.69 9.42 -8.06
CA THR A 63 9.49 10.83 -8.43
C THR A 63 10.75 11.66 -8.17
N GLY A 64 10.79 12.87 -8.69
CA GLY A 64 11.81 13.86 -8.30
C GLY A 64 11.38 14.64 -7.06
N GLU A 65 12.34 15.18 -6.30
CA GLU A 65 12.08 15.97 -5.08
C GLU A 65 11.19 17.19 -5.33
N ASN A 66 11.24 17.77 -6.53
CA ASN A 66 10.44 18.94 -6.90
C ASN A 66 9.21 18.57 -7.77
N SER A 67 8.81 17.29 -7.77
CA SER A 67 7.76 16.77 -8.64
C SER A 67 6.63 16.09 -7.85
N VAL A 68 5.42 16.61 -8.03
CA VAL A 68 4.20 15.97 -7.54
C VAL A 68 3.96 14.68 -8.31
N LEU A 69 3.77 13.58 -7.58
CA LEU A 69 3.42 12.27 -8.12
C LEU A 69 1.93 12.02 -7.93
N SER A 70 1.20 11.73 -9.01
CA SER A 70 -0.16 11.19 -8.93
C SER A 70 -0.17 9.73 -9.38
N GLY A 71 -0.90 8.88 -8.66
CA GLY A 71 -0.95 7.45 -8.94
C GLY A 71 -2.25 6.80 -8.48
N GLN A 72 -2.32 5.48 -8.72
CA GLN A 72 -3.40 4.60 -8.31
C GLN A 72 -2.76 3.39 -7.64
N VAL A 73 -3.31 2.90 -6.52
CA VAL A 73 -2.87 1.61 -5.98
C VAL A 73 -3.24 0.47 -6.93
N PRO A 74 -2.49 -0.64 -6.94
CA PRO A 74 -2.86 -1.81 -7.72
C PRO A 74 -4.26 -2.32 -7.34
N ALA A 75 -4.97 -2.86 -8.33
CA ALA A 75 -6.28 -3.44 -8.09
C ALA A 75 -6.17 -4.63 -7.11
N ALA A 76 -6.93 -4.57 -6.02
CA ALA A 76 -7.12 -5.70 -5.12
C ALA A 76 -8.01 -6.77 -5.75
N THR A 77 -7.93 -7.98 -5.22
CA THR A 77 -8.77 -9.12 -5.64
C THR A 77 -9.57 -9.66 -4.48
N ASP A 78 -10.74 -10.22 -4.79
CA ASP A 78 -11.61 -10.88 -3.84
C ASP A 78 -12.16 -12.16 -4.49
N VAL A 79 -12.24 -13.26 -3.74
CA VAL A 79 -12.51 -14.60 -4.29
C VAL A 79 -14.01 -14.90 -4.35
N ASP A 80 -14.80 -14.33 -3.45
CA ASP A 80 -16.23 -14.52 -3.30
C ASP A 80 -17.03 -13.22 -3.41
N GLY A 81 -16.35 -12.08 -3.53
CA GLY A 81 -16.96 -10.76 -3.66
C GLY A 81 -16.28 -9.84 -4.69
N THR A 82 -16.48 -8.54 -4.49
CA THR A 82 -15.96 -7.44 -5.30
C THR A 82 -15.43 -6.33 -4.41
N ILE A 83 -14.42 -5.59 -4.88
CA ILE A 83 -13.83 -4.48 -4.12
C ILE A 83 -14.77 -3.28 -4.13
N ALA A 84 -15.15 -2.82 -2.94
CA ALA A 84 -15.99 -1.65 -2.72
C ALA A 84 -15.18 -0.35 -2.59
N GLY A 85 -13.94 -0.42 -2.10
CA GLY A 85 -13.07 0.75 -1.98
C GLY A 85 -11.73 0.46 -1.32
N TYR A 86 -10.96 1.52 -1.13
CA TYR A 86 -9.65 1.50 -0.48
C TYR A 86 -9.60 2.54 0.63
N ASP A 87 -8.79 2.27 1.64
CA ASP A 87 -8.56 3.21 2.75
C ASP A 87 -7.07 3.33 3.05
N LEU A 88 -6.66 4.53 3.47
CA LEU A 88 -5.30 4.78 3.95
C LEU A 88 -5.14 4.15 5.34
N ALA A 89 -4.18 3.24 5.48
CA ALA A 89 -3.88 2.60 6.74
C ALA A 89 -2.80 3.35 7.52
N THR A 90 -1.72 3.77 6.85
CA THR A 90 -0.63 4.56 7.43
C THR A 90 -0.16 5.61 6.43
N ASP A 91 -0.06 6.86 6.87
CA ASP A 91 0.48 8.00 6.09
C ASP A 91 2.02 7.95 5.99
N VAL A 92 2.61 8.73 5.09
CA VAL A 92 4.07 8.89 4.93
C VAL A 92 4.74 9.50 6.17
N GLY A 93 3.97 10.17 7.04
CA GLY A 93 4.45 10.76 8.29
C GLY A 93 5.17 12.11 8.11
N THR A 94 5.55 12.72 9.24
CA THR A 94 6.15 14.06 9.25
C THR A 94 7.56 14.07 8.66
N GLY A 95 7.86 15.06 7.80
CA GLY A 95 9.18 15.24 7.19
C GLY A 95 9.44 14.35 5.98
N ASN A 96 8.38 13.74 5.44
CA ASN A 96 8.42 12.81 4.32
C ASN A 96 7.52 13.28 3.16
N GLY A 97 7.24 14.58 3.08
CA GLY A 97 6.27 15.16 2.17
C GLY A 97 4.84 15.03 2.69
N SER A 98 3.87 15.17 1.78
CA SER A 98 2.44 15.05 2.08
C SER A 98 1.73 14.13 1.09
N LEU A 99 0.78 13.34 1.59
CA LEU A 99 -0.03 12.42 0.82
C LEU A 99 -1.51 12.81 0.89
N THR A 100 -2.19 12.77 -0.25
CA THR A 100 -3.66 12.72 -0.33
C THR A 100 -4.04 11.37 -0.90
N PHE A 101 -4.94 10.64 -0.24
CA PHE A 101 -5.42 9.32 -0.66
C PHE A 101 -6.95 9.31 -0.73
N ASN A 102 -7.51 8.75 -1.79
CA ASN A 102 -8.96 8.71 -2.03
C ASN A 102 -9.50 7.27 -1.98
N ALA A 103 -10.80 7.15 -1.72
CA ALA A 103 -11.47 5.86 -1.56
C ALA A 103 -11.50 4.99 -2.83
N ASP A 104 -11.26 5.59 -4.00
CA ASP A 104 -11.11 4.87 -5.27
C ASP A 104 -9.70 4.29 -5.48
N GLY A 105 -8.79 4.50 -4.52
CA GLY A 105 -7.40 4.06 -4.58
C GLY A 105 -6.46 5.06 -5.25
N SER A 106 -6.96 6.22 -5.70
CA SER A 106 -6.11 7.27 -6.25
C SER A 106 -5.39 8.02 -5.15
N TYR A 107 -4.16 8.45 -5.44
CA TYR A 107 -3.38 9.24 -4.51
C TYR A 107 -2.54 10.31 -5.22
N THR A 108 -2.17 11.33 -4.45
CA THR A 108 -1.18 12.33 -4.84
C THR A 108 -0.16 12.51 -3.72
N PHE A 109 1.11 12.40 -4.07
CA PHE A 109 2.26 12.61 -3.21
C PHE A 109 2.98 13.90 -3.61
N THR A 110 3.14 14.82 -2.66
CA THR A 110 3.87 16.09 -2.85
C THR A 110 5.08 16.09 -1.91
N PRO A 111 6.31 16.03 -2.44
CA PRO A 111 7.51 16.02 -1.59
C PRO A 111 7.66 17.30 -0.76
N GLY A 112 7.24 18.47 -1.27
CA GLY A 112 7.44 19.75 -0.61
C GLY A 112 8.92 20.10 -0.48
N THR A 113 9.31 20.74 0.62
CA THR A 113 10.72 21.07 0.92
C THR A 113 11.43 19.99 1.74
N ASP A 114 10.76 18.86 2.01
CA ASP A 114 11.27 17.84 2.93
C ASP A 114 12.43 17.02 2.33
N PHE A 115 12.72 17.24 1.04
CA PHE A 115 13.72 16.53 0.25
C PHE A 115 14.78 17.43 -0.35
N ASP A 116 14.69 18.76 -0.22
CA ASP A 116 15.64 19.76 -0.77
C ASP A 116 17.09 19.56 -0.31
N SER A 117 17.36 18.69 0.67
CA SER A 117 18.71 18.35 1.10
C SER A 117 19.34 17.21 0.30
N LEU A 118 18.60 16.58 -0.62
CA LEU A 118 19.12 15.53 -1.48
C LEU A 118 19.88 16.14 -2.64
N ALA A 119 21.19 15.89 -2.70
CA ALA A 119 21.98 16.34 -3.84
C ALA A 119 21.53 15.62 -5.14
N ALA A 120 21.89 16.20 -6.29
CA ALA A 120 21.60 15.61 -7.60
C ALA A 120 21.99 14.11 -7.69
N GLY A 121 20.98 13.27 -7.87
CA GLY A 121 21.13 11.82 -8.00
C GLY A 121 21.16 11.05 -6.67
N GLU A 122 21.11 11.72 -5.52
CA GLU A 122 20.80 11.08 -4.24
C GLU A 122 19.33 10.68 -4.20
N SER A 123 18.95 9.69 -3.39
CA SER A 123 17.56 9.27 -3.27
C SER A 123 17.20 8.80 -1.87
N ARG A 124 15.94 9.02 -1.50
CA ARG A 124 15.35 8.56 -0.24
C ARG A 124 13.98 7.93 -0.50
N ASP A 125 13.74 6.79 0.14
CA ASP A 125 12.44 6.12 0.10
C ASP A 125 11.51 6.65 1.19
N VAL A 126 10.23 6.80 0.84
CA VAL A 126 9.12 6.99 1.78
C VAL A 126 8.02 5.99 1.49
N THR A 127 7.23 5.65 2.52
CA THR A 127 6.22 4.60 2.41
C THR A 127 4.91 5.04 3.05
N PHE A 128 3.80 4.73 2.39
CA PHE A 128 2.47 4.70 3.01
C PHE A 128 1.88 3.31 2.85
N SER A 129 0.84 2.98 3.61
CA SER A 129 0.12 1.72 3.45
C SER A 129 -1.37 1.91 3.31
N TYR A 130 -2.03 0.97 2.65
CA TYR A 130 -3.45 1.00 2.35
C TYR A 130 -4.10 -0.37 2.54
N THR A 131 -5.41 -0.40 2.74
CA THR A 131 -6.26 -1.60 2.76
C THR A 131 -7.31 -1.52 1.66
N ALA A 132 -7.81 -2.67 1.23
CA ALA A 132 -9.01 -2.79 0.40
C ALA A 132 -10.18 -3.30 1.23
N THR A 133 -11.38 -2.85 0.90
CA THR A 133 -12.64 -3.28 1.53
C THR A 133 -13.54 -3.87 0.46
N ASP A 134 -14.13 -5.04 0.70
CA ASP A 134 -15.07 -5.70 -0.22
C ASP A 134 -16.52 -5.17 -0.06
N ASN A 135 -17.44 -5.69 -0.87
CA ASN A 135 -18.85 -5.30 -0.85
C ASN A 135 -19.67 -5.84 0.34
N ASP A 136 -19.08 -6.71 1.16
CA ASP A 136 -19.69 -7.37 2.32
C ASP A 136 -19.03 -6.93 3.65
N GLY A 137 -18.03 -6.04 3.57
CA GLY A 137 -17.35 -5.39 4.69
C GLY A 137 -16.07 -6.08 5.17
N GLY A 138 -15.57 -7.09 4.46
CA GLY A 138 -14.25 -7.66 4.72
C GLY A 138 -13.14 -6.67 4.35
N VAL A 139 -12.05 -6.69 5.12
CA VAL A 139 -10.93 -5.76 4.98
C VAL A 139 -9.63 -6.55 4.81
N SER A 140 -8.84 -6.18 3.81
CA SER A 140 -7.56 -6.83 3.54
C SER A 140 -6.52 -6.54 4.63
N GLU A 141 -5.49 -7.40 4.72
CA GLU A 141 -4.25 -6.99 5.36
C GLU A 141 -3.65 -5.75 4.66
N PRO A 142 -3.00 -4.83 5.40
CA PRO A 142 -2.44 -3.62 4.80
C PRO A 142 -1.25 -3.94 3.88
N LYS A 143 -1.14 -3.21 2.78
CA LYS A 143 0.00 -3.27 1.85
C LYS A 143 0.65 -1.92 1.67
N ALA A 144 1.97 -1.93 1.51
CA ALA A 144 2.77 -0.72 1.37
C ALA A 144 2.89 -0.29 -0.09
N VAL A 145 2.92 1.02 -0.30
CA VAL A 145 3.46 1.66 -1.51
C VAL A 145 4.75 2.37 -1.11
N THR A 146 5.85 2.01 -1.76
CA THR A 146 7.15 2.68 -1.57
C THR A 146 7.37 3.69 -2.69
N ILE A 147 7.69 4.92 -2.35
CA ILE A 147 8.04 5.99 -3.30
C ILE A 147 9.51 6.35 -3.10
N THR A 148 10.33 6.13 -4.12
CA THR A 148 11.72 6.61 -4.16
C THR A 148 11.74 8.03 -4.71
N VAL A 149 12.20 8.98 -3.90
CA VAL A 149 12.36 10.39 -4.30
C VAL A 149 13.82 10.64 -4.64
N THR A 150 14.09 11.15 -5.84
CA THR A 150 15.44 11.48 -6.30
C THR A 150 15.69 12.99 -6.27
N GLY A 151 16.82 13.38 -5.68
CA GLY A 151 17.25 14.77 -5.57
C GLY A 151 17.74 15.37 -6.88
N THR A 152 17.57 16.69 -6.99
CA THR A 152 18.08 17.55 -8.06
C THR A 152 19.02 18.58 -7.45
N ASN A 153 19.86 19.23 -8.26
CA ASN A 153 20.77 20.24 -7.72
C ASN A 153 20.02 21.55 -7.48
N ASP A 154 19.95 22.02 -6.25
CA ASP A 154 19.44 23.34 -5.92
C ASP A 154 20.49 24.45 -6.18
N ALA A 155 20.00 25.65 -6.52
CA ALA A 155 20.88 26.79 -6.77
C ALA A 155 21.29 27.46 -5.44
N PRO A 156 22.56 27.87 -5.28
CA PRO A 156 22.97 28.59 -4.08
C PRO A 156 22.29 29.96 -3.98
N VAL A 157 22.04 30.38 -2.75
CA VAL A 157 21.40 31.66 -2.41
C VAL A 157 22.46 32.63 -1.86
N ALA A 158 22.70 33.73 -2.58
CA ALA A 158 23.57 34.81 -2.13
C ALA A 158 22.87 35.73 -1.12
N GLN A 159 23.62 36.30 -0.18
CA GLN A 159 23.11 37.20 0.86
C GLN A 159 23.51 38.66 0.61
N ALA A 160 22.57 39.59 0.80
CA ALA A 160 22.84 41.02 0.68
C ALA A 160 23.69 41.52 1.85
N GLY A 161 24.70 42.33 1.54
CA GLY A 161 25.55 42.99 2.53
C GLY A 161 25.35 44.51 2.50
N THR A 162 25.36 45.15 3.66
CA THR A 162 25.40 46.61 3.77
C THR A 162 26.65 47.03 4.52
N VAL A 163 27.42 47.91 3.89
CA VAL A 163 28.62 48.51 4.48
C VAL A 163 28.59 50.01 4.22
N THR A 164 29.09 50.78 5.17
CA THR A 164 29.29 52.22 5.02
C THR A 164 30.77 52.54 5.16
N THR A 165 31.20 53.60 4.51
CA THR A 165 32.54 54.16 4.68
C THR A 165 32.45 55.67 4.63
N GLU A 166 33.41 56.35 5.26
CA GLU A 166 33.53 57.80 5.16
C GLU A 166 34.20 58.19 3.83
N GLU A 167 34.02 59.44 3.43
CA GLU A 167 34.70 59.97 2.25
C GLU A 167 36.22 59.80 2.40
N ASN A 168 36.88 59.40 1.30
CA ASN A 168 38.33 59.24 1.23
C ASN A 168 38.92 58.16 2.18
N THR A 169 38.09 57.22 2.65
CA THR A 169 38.54 56.07 3.43
C THR A 169 38.56 54.81 2.58
N LEU A 170 39.68 54.09 2.57
CA LEU A 170 39.76 52.77 1.93
C LEU A 170 38.90 51.77 2.70
N LEU A 171 37.91 51.19 2.02
CA LEU A 171 37.09 50.09 2.54
C LEU A 171 37.57 48.77 1.94
N THR A 172 37.94 47.82 2.81
CA THR A 172 38.17 46.42 2.44
C THR A 172 37.16 45.55 3.18
N GLY A 173 36.72 44.47 2.53
CA GLY A 173 35.73 43.56 3.10
C GLY A 173 35.49 42.35 2.22
N GLN A 174 34.67 41.43 2.72
CA GLN A 174 34.16 40.28 2.00
C GLN A 174 32.65 40.40 1.89
N VAL A 175 32.07 39.80 0.84
CA VAL A 175 30.61 39.66 0.74
C VAL A 175 30.09 38.69 1.80
N PRO A 176 28.82 38.83 2.25
CA PRO A 176 28.20 37.82 3.12
C PRO A 176 28.23 36.43 2.49
N ALA A 177 28.36 35.40 3.33
CA ALA A 177 28.41 34.02 2.86
C ALA A 177 27.08 33.60 2.20
N ALA A 178 27.15 32.96 1.04
CA ALA A 178 26.02 32.30 0.40
C ALA A 178 25.69 30.97 1.10
N THR A 179 24.47 30.49 0.91
CA THR A 179 24.01 29.18 1.41
C THR A 179 23.59 28.29 0.25
N ASP A 180 23.71 26.99 0.43
CA ASP A 180 23.30 25.97 -0.53
C ASP A 180 22.71 24.82 0.29
N VAL A 181 21.54 24.32 -0.10
CA VAL A 181 20.72 23.41 0.74
C VAL A 181 21.16 21.95 0.60
N ASP A 182 21.65 21.58 -0.58
CA ASP A 182 22.14 20.26 -0.95
C ASP A 182 23.60 20.29 -1.44
N GLY A 183 24.17 21.48 -1.66
CA GLY A 183 25.50 21.68 -2.21
C GLY A 183 26.51 22.41 -1.32
N THR A 184 27.58 22.90 -1.96
CA THR A 184 28.61 23.73 -1.32
C THR A 184 28.99 24.90 -2.22
N ILE A 185 29.37 26.03 -1.62
CA ILE A 185 29.76 27.23 -2.36
C ILE A 185 31.21 27.10 -2.86
N ALA A 186 31.37 26.99 -4.18
CA ALA A 186 32.68 26.87 -4.82
C ALA A 186 33.42 28.20 -5.03
N GLY A 187 32.72 29.34 -4.98
CA GLY A 187 33.32 30.67 -5.19
C GLY A 187 32.34 31.84 -5.01
N TYR A 188 32.89 33.05 -4.98
CA TYR A 188 32.20 34.35 -4.92
C TYR A 188 32.73 35.29 -6.00
#